data_AF-A0A815I8E8-F1
#
_entry.id   AF-A0A815I8E8-F1
#
_cell.length_a   1.000
_cell.length_b   1.000
_cell.length_c   1.000
_cell.angle_alpha   90.00
_cell.angle_beta   90.00
_cell.angle_gamma   90.00
#
_symmetry.space_group_name_H-M   'P 1'
#
loop_
_entity.id
_entity.type
_entity.pdbx_description
1 polymer ?
#
loop_
_entity_poly.entity_id
_entity_poly.type
_entity_poly.pdbx_seq_one_letter_code
_entity_poly.pdbx_strand_id
1 'polypeptide(L)'
;MEKRHTYSIKLIDNVVSGSTAGLLSSIIVRPFDYARMRFADDVRRGKIKRERKFNITIDFYKKTWVTDGVAGIYRGSAIVCIHSIIYSGCYFGFYNTLAPLLLGHNSKFLSSFILAYGVTITAGLISYPVDTIRRRMMMMPLTGTKSKGYMDCISQIQRHEGVMTLFRGAGVQILRSLTAAGTLAGFHKLSQIYIDVHLIPKDACADKHGIVTG
;
A
#
# COMPACT_ATOMS: atom_id res chain seq x y z
N MET A 1 20.67 6.76 -31.01
CA MET A 1 21.11 5.95 -29.82
C MET A 1 21.23 6.81 -28.57
N GLU A 2 21.74 8.05 -28.66
CA GLU A 2 21.98 8.96 -27.52
C GLU A 2 20.75 9.31 -26.66
N LYS A 3 19.58 9.58 -27.27
CA LYS A 3 18.34 9.88 -26.52
C LYS A 3 17.93 8.75 -25.58
N ARG A 4 18.07 7.48 -26.01
CA ARG A 4 17.67 6.31 -25.21
C ARG A 4 18.53 6.17 -23.94
N HIS A 5 19.81 6.52 -24.03
CA HIS A 5 20.74 6.52 -22.89
C HIS A 5 20.35 7.58 -21.84
N THR A 6 19.99 8.78 -22.28
CA THR A 6 19.50 9.86 -21.39
C THR A 6 18.16 9.52 -20.71
N TYR A 7 17.25 8.84 -21.41
CA TYR A 7 16.00 8.38 -20.79
C TYR A 7 16.23 7.29 -19.73
N SER A 8 17.14 6.35 -19.98
CA SER A 8 17.48 5.32 -19.00
C SER A 8 18.13 5.88 -17.74
N ILE A 9 19.04 6.85 -17.86
CA ILE A 9 19.68 7.51 -16.71
C ILE A 9 18.63 8.26 -15.87
N LYS A 10 17.78 9.07 -16.51
CA LYS A 10 16.68 9.77 -15.81
C LYS A 10 15.69 8.83 -15.14
N LEU A 11 15.41 7.68 -15.76
CA LEU A 11 14.54 6.66 -15.18
C LEU A 11 15.20 6.05 -13.93
N ILE A 12 16.48 5.73 -13.99
CA ILE A 12 17.24 5.20 -12.85
C ILE A 12 17.27 6.24 -11.72
N ASP A 13 17.54 7.51 -12.00
CA ASP A 13 17.55 8.56 -10.98
C ASP A 13 16.19 8.73 -10.30
N ASN A 14 15.10 8.71 -11.08
CA ASN A 14 13.74 8.77 -10.55
C ASN A 14 13.38 7.52 -9.72
N VAL A 15 13.82 6.33 -10.15
CA VAL A 15 13.58 5.09 -9.41
C VAL A 15 14.39 5.05 -8.12
N VAL A 16 15.65 5.48 -8.13
CA VAL A 16 16.52 5.52 -6.95
C VAL A 16 16.03 6.56 -5.95
N SER A 17 15.69 7.77 -6.40
CA SER A 17 15.14 8.82 -5.53
C SER A 17 13.77 8.44 -4.96
N GLY A 18 12.89 7.84 -5.76
CA GLY A 18 11.60 7.33 -5.31
C GLY A 18 11.74 6.19 -4.30
N SER A 19 12.66 5.26 -4.54
CA SER A 19 12.89 4.11 -3.66
C SER A 19 13.53 4.53 -2.33
N THR A 20 14.51 5.44 -2.36
CA THR A 20 15.15 5.94 -1.13
C THR A 20 14.17 6.75 -0.28
N ALA A 21 13.37 7.62 -0.89
CA ALA A 21 12.30 8.35 -0.19
C ALA A 21 11.25 7.39 0.41
N GLY A 22 10.84 6.37 -0.33
CA GLY A 22 9.88 5.36 0.12
C GLY A 22 10.40 4.52 1.29
N LEU A 23 11.68 4.13 1.26
CA LEU A 23 12.33 3.42 2.36
C LEU A 23 12.47 4.30 3.60
N LEU A 24 12.87 5.55 3.43
CA LEU A 24 12.99 6.51 4.54
C LEU A 24 11.64 6.77 5.21
N SER A 25 10.60 7.03 4.41
CA SER A 25 9.22 7.18 4.91
C SER A 25 8.75 5.91 5.64
N SER A 26 9.05 4.74 5.08
CA SER A 26 8.72 3.45 5.72
C SER A 26 9.42 3.27 7.06
N ILE A 27 10.66 3.75 7.25
CA ILE A 27 11.34 3.67 8.55
C ILE A 27 10.60 4.50 9.60
N ILE A 28 10.18 5.72 9.24
CA ILE A 28 9.48 6.63 10.13
C ILE A 28 8.06 6.13 10.46
N VAL A 29 7.33 5.59 9.48
CA VAL A 29 5.92 5.18 9.63
C VAL A 29 5.78 3.82 10.32
N ARG A 30 6.78 2.94 10.22
CA ARG A 30 6.67 1.56 10.72
C ARG A 30 6.36 1.39 12.21
N PRO A 31 6.91 2.17 13.14
CA PRO A 31 6.52 2.08 14.55
C PRO A 31 5.01 2.27 14.73
N PHE A 32 4.42 3.17 13.94
CA PHE A 32 2.98 3.43 13.98
C PHE A 32 2.17 2.28 13.37
N ASP A 33 2.60 1.75 12.22
CA ASP A 33 1.97 0.57 11.62
C ASP A 33 2.03 -0.66 12.54
N TYR A 34 3.16 -0.84 13.22
CA TYR A 34 3.37 -1.91 14.19
C TYR A 34 2.39 -1.79 15.36
N ALA A 35 2.29 -0.59 15.94
CA ALA A 35 1.34 -0.30 17.01
C ALA A 35 -0.11 -0.56 16.56
N ARG A 36 -0.50 -0.02 15.40
CA ARG A 36 -1.84 -0.21 14.82
C ARG A 36 -2.21 -1.68 14.67
N MET A 37 -1.29 -2.51 14.17
CA MET A 37 -1.54 -3.93 14.00
C MET A 37 -1.69 -4.65 15.34
N ARG A 38 -0.80 -4.40 16.31
CA ARG A 38 -0.92 -5.02 17.65
C ARG A 38 -2.17 -4.57 18.40
N PHE A 39 -2.59 -3.31 18.27
CA PHE A 39 -3.88 -2.85 18.80
C PHE A 39 -5.07 -3.53 18.13
N ALA A 40 -5.04 -3.67 16.81
CA ALA A 40 -6.10 -4.37 16.08
C ALA A 40 -6.19 -5.85 16.52
N ASP A 41 -5.05 -6.50 16.78
CA ASP A 41 -5.03 -7.85 17.34
C ASP A 41 -5.54 -7.89 18.79
N ASP A 42 -5.13 -6.95 19.63
CA ASP A 42 -5.54 -6.89 21.04
C ASP A 42 -7.05 -6.64 21.18
N VAL A 43 -7.61 -5.74 20.37
CA VAL A 43 -9.07 -5.53 20.30
C VAL A 43 -9.78 -6.81 19.87
N ARG A 44 -9.24 -7.54 18.90
CA ARG A 44 -9.79 -8.82 18.45
C ARG A 44 -9.72 -9.88 19.56
N ARG A 45 -8.58 -10.02 20.23
CA ARG A 45 -8.40 -10.97 21.34
C ARG A 45 -9.26 -10.61 22.56
N GLY A 46 -9.40 -9.33 22.88
CA GLY A 46 -10.25 -8.85 23.96
C GLY A 46 -11.73 -9.18 23.77
N LYS A 47 -12.22 -9.28 22.51
CA LYS A 47 -13.58 -9.76 22.23
C LYS A 47 -13.74 -11.27 22.45
N ILE A 48 -12.69 -12.05 22.19
CA ILE A 48 -12.74 -13.52 22.22
C ILE A 48 -12.43 -14.06 23.63
N LYS A 49 -11.43 -13.50 24.31
CA LYS A 49 -10.91 -13.99 25.60
C LYS A 49 -11.12 -13.04 26.79
N ARG A 50 -11.78 -11.88 26.61
CA ARG A 50 -11.93 -10.81 27.63
C ARG A 50 -10.62 -10.29 28.26
N GLU A 51 -9.47 -10.64 27.70
CA GLU A 51 -8.16 -10.14 28.12
C GLU A 51 -7.70 -9.06 27.15
N ARG A 52 -7.85 -7.77 27.50
CA ARG A 52 -7.16 -6.68 26.82
C ARG A 52 -5.77 -6.52 27.44
N LYS A 53 -4.71 -6.64 26.65
CA LYS A 53 -3.33 -6.47 27.12
C LYS A 53 -2.92 -5.00 27.19
N PHE A 54 -3.60 -4.13 26.43
CA PHE A 54 -3.29 -2.71 26.34
C PHE A 54 -4.53 -1.85 26.59
N ASN A 55 -4.51 -1.07 27.68
CA ASN A 55 -5.57 -0.08 27.96
C ASN A 55 -5.25 1.30 27.40
N ILE A 56 -3.96 1.64 27.24
CA ILE A 56 -3.50 2.99 26.85
C ILE A 56 -2.32 2.87 25.89
N THR A 57 -2.23 3.78 24.91
CA THR A 57 -1.15 3.81 23.90
C THR A 57 0.25 3.90 24.50
N ILE A 58 0.41 4.64 25.60
CA ILE A 58 1.69 4.81 26.30
C ILE A 58 2.14 3.50 26.97
N ASP A 59 1.20 2.72 27.52
CA ASP A 59 1.47 1.41 28.14
C ASP A 59 1.88 0.38 27.08
N PHE A 60 1.28 0.43 25.89
CA PHE A 60 1.71 -0.39 24.74
C PHE A 60 3.17 -0.14 24.38
N TYR A 61 3.58 1.12 24.23
CA TYR A 61 4.97 1.43 23.89
C TYR A 61 5.91 0.96 24.99
N LYS A 62 5.65 1.26 26.27
CA LYS A 62 6.50 0.79 27.38
C LYS A 62 6.66 -0.73 27.39
N LYS A 63 5.56 -1.48 27.26
CA LYS A 63 5.59 -2.96 27.20
C LYS A 63 6.32 -3.47 25.95
N THR A 64 6.09 -2.84 24.80
CA THR A 64 6.75 -3.20 23.53
C THR A 64 8.26 -2.98 23.60
N TRP A 65 8.70 -1.87 24.18
CA TRP A 65 10.13 -1.58 24.38
C TRP A 65 10.82 -2.64 25.25
N VAL A 66 10.15 -3.13 26.30
CA VAL A 66 10.70 -4.18 27.19
C VAL A 66 10.63 -5.57 26.56
N THR A 67 9.56 -5.89 25.81
CA THR A 67 9.31 -7.26 25.32
C THR A 67 9.94 -7.53 23.95
N ASP A 68 9.79 -6.59 23.02
CA ASP A 68 10.15 -6.76 21.61
C ASP A 68 11.37 -5.90 21.22
N GLY A 69 11.68 -4.84 21.97
CA GLY A 69 12.77 -3.91 21.71
C GLY A 69 12.67 -3.21 20.34
N VAL A 70 13.73 -2.49 19.95
CA VAL A 70 13.80 -1.81 18.65
C VAL A 70 13.85 -2.82 17.49
N ALA A 71 14.54 -3.94 17.68
CA ALA A 71 14.67 -4.99 16.67
C ALA A 71 13.32 -5.65 16.30
N GLY A 72 12.39 -5.77 17.26
CA GLY A 72 11.06 -6.31 17.01
C GLY A 72 10.20 -5.39 16.13
N ILE A 73 10.29 -4.07 16.33
CA ILE A 73 9.52 -3.07 15.58
C ILE A 73 9.91 -3.06 14.09
N TYR A 74 11.20 -3.25 13.78
CA TYR A 74 11.71 -3.22 12.41
C TYR A 74 11.78 -4.60 11.73
N ARG A 75 11.34 -5.67 12.42
CA ARG A 75 11.36 -7.03 11.88
C ARG A 75 10.44 -7.15 10.65
N GLY A 76 10.95 -7.80 9.60
CA GLY A 76 10.25 -7.92 8.32
C GLY A 76 10.53 -6.78 7.33
N SER A 77 11.58 -5.99 7.56
CA SER A 77 12.00 -4.94 6.63
C SER A 77 12.32 -5.42 5.23
N ALA A 78 13.05 -6.52 5.10
CA ALA A 78 13.38 -7.13 3.83
C ALA A 78 12.14 -7.53 3.02
N ILE A 79 11.08 -8.02 3.69
CA ILE A 79 9.83 -8.41 3.03
C ILE A 79 9.10 -7.21 2.43
N VAL A 80 9.18 -6.04 3.06
CA VAL A 80 8.58 -4.82 2.49
C VAL A 80 9.23 -4.48 1.15
N CYS A 81 10.56 -4.61 1.05
CA CYS A 81 11.27 -4.39 -0.20
C CYS A 81 10.84 -5.40 -1.27
N ILE A 82 10.79 -6.69 -0.92
CA ILE A 82 10.36 -7.76 -1.83
C ILE A 82 8.91 -7.53 -2.30
N HIS A 83 8.01 -7.19 -1.38
CA HIS A 83 6.62 -6.88 -1.68
C HIS A 83 6.51 -5.69 -2.65
N SER A 84 7.28 -4.62 -2.41
CA SER A 84 7.29 -3.44 -3.28
C SER A 84 7.76 -3.78 -4.70
N ILE A 85 8.81 -4.60 -4.83
CA ILE A 85 9.32 -5.02 -6.15
C ILE A 85 8.27 -5.83 -6.91
N ILE A 86 7.63 -6.81 -6.25
CA ILE A 86 6.60 -7.65 -6.87
C ILE A 86 5.39 -6.82 -7.27
N TYR A 87 4.89 -5.97 -6.38
CA TYR A 87 3.73 -5.12 -6.64
C TYR A 87 3.99 -4.15 -7.79
N SER A 88 5.12 -3.43 -7.78
CA SER A 88 5.49 -2.50 -8.85
C SER A 88 5.72 -3.23 -10.17
N GLY A 89 6.41 -4.38 -10.16
CA GLY A 89 6.66 -5.17 -11.37
C GLY A 89 5.36 -5.65 -12.02
N CYS A 90 4.45 -6.23 -11.23
CA CYS A 90 3.13 -6.64 -11.72
C CYS A 90 2.32 -5.44 -12.21
N TYR A 91 2.27 -4.35 -11.44
CA TYR A 91 1.52 -3.15 -11.80
C TYR A 91 1.98 -2.58 -13.15
N PHE A 92 3.27 -2.32 -13.32
CA PHE A 92 3.81 -1.80 -14.59
C PHE A 92 3.68 -2.80 -15.74
N GLY A 93 3.88 -4.09 -15.49
CA GLY A 93 3.73 -5.14 -16.49
C GLY A 93 2.31 -5.22 -17.05
N PHE A 94 1.31 -5.28 -16.16
CA PHE A 94 -0.10 -5.29 -16.57
C PHE A 94 -0.53 -3.97 -17.20
N TYR A 95 -0.08 -2.84 -16.63
CA TYR A 95 -0.42 -1.52 -17.18
C TYR A 95 0.14 -1.36 -18.60
N ASN A 96 1.41 -1.67 -18.84
CA ASN A 96 2.02 -1.55 -20.18
C ASN A 96 1.42 -2.50 -21.21
N THR A 97 0.90 -3.66 -20.77
CA THR A 97 0.27 -4.64 -21.67
C THR A 97 -1.17 -4.26 -22.01
N LEU A 98 -1.94 -3.83 -21.00
CA LEU A 98 -3.38 -3.60 -21.14
C LEU A 98 -3.72 -2.15 -21.56
N ALA A 99 -2.88 -1.17 -21.24
CA ALA A 99 -3.06 0.22 -21.66
C ALA A 99 -3.16 0.38 -23.19
N PRO A 100 -2.23 -0.13 -24.02
CA PRO A 100 -2.32 0.04 -25.47
C PRO A 100 -3.49 -0.73 -26.09
N LEU A 101 -3.95 -1.82 -25.46
CA LEU A 101 -5.09 -2.61 -25.94
C LEU A 101 -6.45 -1.94 -25.70
N LEU A 102 -6.60 -1.21 -24.58
CA LEU A 102 -7.88 -0.62 -24.17
C LEU A 102 -8.02 0.89 -24.47
N LEU A 103 -6.92 1.61 -24.71
CA LEU A 103 -6.93 3.08 -24.89
C LEU A 103 -6.81 3.53 -26.37
N GLY A 104 -6.97 2.62 -27.33
CA GLY A 104 -6.55 2.77 -28.72
C GLY A 104 -7.14 3.87 -29.62
N HIS A 105 -8.14 4.67 -29.20
CA HIS A 105 -8.48 5.93 -29.92
C HIS A 105 -9.54 6.84 -29.27
N ASN A 106 -10.30 6.41 -28.26
CA ASN A 106 -11.34 7.23 -27.63
C ASN A 106 -11.46 6.88 -26.13
N SER A 107 -10.55 7.39 -25.32
CA SER A 107 -10.51 7.07 -23.89
C SER A 107 -11.58 7.85 -23.12
N LYS A 108 -12.77 7.25 -22.95
CA LYS A 108 -13.71 7.67 -21.91
C LYS A 108 -13.00 7.48 -20.56
N PHE A 109 -13.09 8.47 -19.66
CA PHE A 109 -12.53 8.43 -18.30
C PHE A 109 -12.84 7.10 -17.58
N LEU A 110 -14.02 6.54 -17.84
CA LEU A 110 -14.46 5.26 -17.31
C LEU A 110 -13.56 4.07 -17.74
N SER A 111 -13.10 4.04 -18.99
CA SER A 111 -12.26 2.94 -19.50
C SER A 111 -10.88 2.95 -18.86
N SER A 112 -10.28 4.14 -18.72
CA SER A 112 -9.00 4.31 -18.00
C SER A 112 -9.13 3.93 -16.52
N PHE A 113 -10.28 4.25 -15.91
CA PHE A 113 -10.57 3.90 -14.52
C PHE A 113 -10.74 2.40 -14.32
N ILE A 114 -11.51 1.72 -15.18
CA ILE A 114 -11.70 0.26 -15.13
C ILE A 114 -10.38 -0.46 -15.34
N LEU A 115 -9.56 0.00 -16.30
CA LEU A 115 -8.24 -0.53 -16.54
C LEU A 115 -7.35 -0.38 -15.30
N ALA A 116 -7.22 0.84 -14.77
CA ALA A 116 -6.38 1.11 -13.60
C ALA A 116 -6.84 0.31 -12.38
N TYR A 117 -8.15 0.21 -12.17
CA TYR A 117 -8.73 -0.57 -11.08
C TYR A 117 -8.45 -2.07 -11.27
N GLY A 118 -8.70 -2.62 -12.47
CA GLY A 118 -8.45 -4.03 -12.78
C GLY A 118 -6.97 -4.44 -12.63
N VAL A 119 -6.05 -3.57 -13.07
CA VAL A 119 -4.61 -3.74 -12.86
C VAL A 119 -4.26 -3.74 -11.36
N THR A 120 -4.83 -2.80 -10.60
CA THR A 120 -4.58 -2.68 -9.16
C THR A 120 -5.09 -3.91 -8.38
N ILE A 121 -6.27 -4.42 -8.74
CA ILE A 121 -6.83 -5.63 -8.12
C ILE A 121 -5.98 -6.86 -8.45
N THR A 122 -5.62 -7.05 -9.72
CA THR A 122 -4.82 -8.20 -10.16
C THR A 122 -3.42 -8.19 -9.53
N ALA A 123 -2.73 -7.05 -9.56
CA ALA A 123 -1.42 -6.89 -8.93
C ALA A 123 -1.49 -7.06 -7.40
N GLY A 124 -2.56 -6.56 -6.78
CA GLY A 124 -2.84 -6.72 -5.36
C GLY A 124 -3.04 -8.18 -4.96
N LEU A 125 -3.79 -8.96 -5.76
CA LEU A 125 -4.02 -10.39 -5.54
C LEU A 125 -2.73 -11.21 -5.65
N ILE A 126 -1.89 -10.93 -6.66
CA ILE A 126 -0.61 -11.63 -6.85
C ILE A 126 0.36 -11.31 -5.70
N SER A 127 0.36 -10.06 -5.22
CA SER A 127 1.24 -9.61 -4.13
C SER A 127 0.69 -9.93 -2.74
N TYR A 128 -0.55 -10.39 -2.65
CA TYR A 128 -1.26 -10.69 -1.40
C TYR A 128 -0.58 -11.70 -0.49
N PRO A 129 -0.04 -12.84 -0.96
CA PRO A 129 0.67 -13.78 -0.09
C PRO A 129 1.86 -13.13 0.63
N VAL A 130 2.60 -12.26 -0.06
CA VAL A 130 3.76 -11.55 0.52
C VAL A 130 3.30 -10.55 1.58
N ASP A 131 2.19 -9.85 1.35
CA ASP A 131 1.60 -8.96 2.35
C ASP A 131 1.09 -9.74 3.58
N THR A 132 0.49 -10.91 3.38
CA THR A 132 0.05 -11.77 4.48
C THR A 132 1.24 -12.25 5.32
N ILE A 133 2.35 -12.65 4.70
CA ILE A 133 3.60 -13.03 5.41
C ILE A 133 4.14 -11.84 6.21
N ARG A 134 4.16 -10.64 5.61
CA ARG A 134 4.58 -9.42 6.29
C ARG A 134 3.77 -9.18 7.57
N ARG A 135 2.44 -9.19 7.45
CA ARG A 135 1.53 -8.96 8.58
C ARG A 135 1.65 -10.04 9.65
N ARG A 136 1.81 -11.31 9.25
CA ARG A 136 2.07 -12.43 10.16
C ARG A 136 3.33 -12.20 10.98
N MET A 137 4.43 -11.84 10.33
CA MET A 137 5.71 -11.60 11.00
C MET A 137 5.67 -10.42 11.97
N MET A 138 4.92 -9.37 11.67
CA MET A 138 4.74 -8.22 12.58
C MET A 138 3.89 -8.56 13.81
N MET A 139 3.02 -9.57 13.71
CA MET A 139 2.12 -9.98 14.77
C MET A 139 2.67 -11.11 15.65
N MET A 140 3.68 -11.84 15.18
CA MET A 140 4.32 -12.90 15.95
C MET A 140 5.13 -12.31 17.12
N PRO A 141 4.96 -12.83 18.36
CA PRO A 141 5.77 -12.40 19.51
C PRO A 141 7.25 -12.77 19.33
N LEU A 142 8.16 -11.98 19.91
CA LEU A 142 9.60 -12.28 19.87
C LEU A 142 9.98 -13.43 20.81
N THR A 143 9.23 -13.63 21.89
CA THR A 143 9.44 -14.67 22.89
C THR A 143 8.44 -15.81 22.73
N GLY A 144 8.97 -17.01 22.43
CA GLY A 144 8.19 -18.22 22.19
C GLY A 144 8.40 -18.77 20.77
N THR A 145 9.28 -19.77 20.66
CA THR A 145 9.56 -20.62 19.48
C THR A 145 9.65 -19.89 18.12
N LYS A 146 10.88 -19.41 17.84
CA LYS A 146 11.60 -19.46 16.55
C LYS A 146 10.75 -19.24 15.29
N SER A 147 10.79 -18.01 14.79
CA SER A 147 10.87 -17.78 13.33
C SER A 147 12.13 -16.97 13.06
N LYS A 148 13.28 -17.61 12.79
CA LYS A 148 14.56 -16.88 12.67
C LYS A 148 14.63 -15.95 11.45
N GLY A 149 13.64 -16.03 10.55
CA GLY A 149 13.54 -15.19 9.37
C GLY A 149 12.20 -15.39 8.64
N TYR A 150 12.09 -14.77 7.46
CA TYR A 150 10.87 -14.84 6.65
C TYR A 150 10.60 -16.23 6.07
N MET A 151 11.66 -16.98 5.71
CA MET A 151 11.53 -18.33 5.16
C MET A 151 10.93 -19.32 6.17
N ASP A 152 11.30 -19.17 7.44
CA ASP A 152 10.79 -19.99 8.54
C ASP A 152 9.30 -19.72 8.75
N CYS A 153 8.90 -18.44 8.72
CA CYS A 153 7.49 -18.05 8.80
C CYS A 153 6.67 -18.60 7.62
N ILE A 154 7.22 -18.61 6.40
CA ILE A 154 6.55 -19.18 5.22
C ILE A 154 6.33 -20.68 5.40
N SER A 155 7.38 -21.41 5.78
CA SER A 155 7.31 -22.85 6.03
C SER A 155 6.31 -23.18 7.13
N GLN A 156 6.28 -22.40 8.21
CA GLN A 156 5.32 -22.58 9.30
C GLN A 156 3.88 -22.36 8.86
N ILE A 157 3.60 -21.30 8.08
CA ILE A 157 2.26 -21.04 7.53
C ILE A 157 1.81 -22.19 6.64
N GLN A 158 2.68 -22.65 5.73
CA GLN A 158 2.37 -23.73 4.80
C GLN A 158 2.07 -25.04 5.53
N ARG A 159 2.84 -25.38 6.58
CA ARG A 159 2.68 -26.63 7.33
C ARG A 159 1.50 -26.64 8.29
N HIS A 160 1.19 -25.52 8.96
CA HIS A 160 0.17 -25.48 10.01
C HIS A 160 -1.20 -24.98 9.55
N GLU A 161 -1.25 -24.11 8.54
CA GLU A 161 -2.49 -23.39 8.19
C GLU A 161 -2.87 -23.52 6.70
N GLY A 162 -1.96 -24.06 5.88
CA GLY A 162 -2.16 -24.26 4.45
C GLY A 162 -2.06 -22.99 3.61
N VAL A 163 -1.84 -23.18 2.30
CA VAL A 163 -1.65 -22.09 1.34
C VAL A 163 -2.89 -21.22 1.17
N MET A 164 -4.09 -21.75 1.41
CA MET A 164 -5.34 -21.00 1.25
C MET A 164 -5.47 -19.88 2.30
N THR A 165 -4.81 -20.02 3.44
CA THR A 165 -4.76 -18.97 4.47
C THR A 165 -4.05 -17.71 3.99
N LEU A 166 -3.17 -17.80 2.98
CA LEU A 166 -2.49 -16.63 2.42
C LEU A 166 -3.45 -15.70 1.67
N PHE A 167 -4.53 -16.23 1.11
CA PHE A 167 -5.55 -15.49 0.37
C PHE A 167 -6.76 -15.09 1.22
N ARG A 168 -6.78 -15.47 2.50
CA ARG A 168 -7.88 -15.17 3.42
C ARG A 168 -7.92 -13.68 3.72
N GLY A 169 -8.90 -12.98 3.12
CA GLY A 169 -9.06 -11.53 3.21
C GLY A 169 -8.82 -10.77 1.90
N ALA A 170 -8.55 -11.46 0.79
CA ALA A 170 -8.40 -10.85 -0.53
C ALA A 170 -9.61 -9.98 -0.92
N GLY A 171 -10.84 -10.45 -0.65
CA GLY A 171 -12.07 -9.67 -0.90
C GLY A 171 -12.12 -8.34 -0.14
N VAL A 172 -11.60 -8.30 1.11
CA VAL A 172 -11.52 -7.07 1.89
C VAL A 172 -10.52 -6.09 1.26
N GLN A 173 -9.45 -6.60 0.66
CA GLN A 173 -8.48 -5.76 -0.05
C GLN A 173 -9.10 -5.11 -1.30
N ILE A 174 -9.94 -5.86 -2.03
CA ILE A 174 -10.66 -5.34 -3.20
C ILE A 174 -11.61 -4.22 -2.78
N LEU A 175 -12.43 -4.45 -1.74
CA LEU A 175 -13.32 -3.43 -1.19
C LEU A 175 -12.58 -2.19 -0.72
N ARG A 176 -11.45 -2.37 -0.02
CA ARG A 176 -10.60 -1.26 0.41
C ARG A 176 -10.10 -0.43 -0.77
N SER A 177 -9.68 -1.07 -1.87
CA SER A 177 -9.23 -0.36 -3.07
C SER A 177 -10.37 0.42 -3.72
N LEU A 178 -11.58 -0.14 -3.77
CA LEU A 178 -12.77 0.55 -4.28
C LEU A 178 -13.12 1.77 -3.44
N THR A 179 -13.17 1.61 -2.12
CA THR A 179 -13.47 2.70 -1.20
C THR A 179 -12.43 3.81 -1.31
N ALA A 180 -11.14 3.47 -1.38
CA ALA A 180 -10.06 4.45 -1.53
C ALA A 180 -10.19 5.26 -2.83
N ALA A 181 -10.50 4.60 -3.95
CA ALA A 181 -10.74 5.27 -5.21
C ALA A 181 -11.98 6.20 -5.14
N GLY A 182 -13.07 5.72 -4.52
CA GLY A 182 -14.29 6.49 -4.32
C GLY A 182 -14.08 7.73 -3.46
N THR A 183 -13.37 7.60 -2.33
CA THR A 183 -13.07 8.73 -1.43
C THR A 183 -12.17 9.76 -2.10
N LEU A 184 -11.19 9.33 -2.90
CA LEU A 184 -10.29 10.23 -3.61
C LEU A 184 -11.05 11.01 -4.70
N ALA A 185 -11.88 10.32 -5.49
CA ALA A 185 -12.72 10.95 -6.51
C ALA A 185 -13.72 11.93 -5.87
N GLY A 186 -14.31 11.56 -4.74
CA GLY A 186 -15.19 12.43 -3.96
C GLY A 186 -14.46 13.69 -3.46
N PHE A 187 -13.25 13.52 -2.92
CA PHE A 187 -12.42 14.65 -2.45
C PHE A 187 -12.03 15.59 -3.60
N HIS A 188 -11.69 15.06 -4.78
CA HIS A 188 -11.41 15.89 -5.96
C HIS A 188 -12.63 16.70 -6.40
N LYS A 189 -13.83 16.10 -6.38
CA LYS A 189 -15.06 16.83 -6.71
C LYS A 189 -15.39 17.90 -5.67
N LEU A 190 -15.25 17.59 -4.38
CA LEU A 190 -15.48 18.55 -3.29
C LEU A 190 -14.50 19.72 -3.34
N SER A 191 -13.21 19.45 -3.53
CA SER A 191 -12.19 20.50 -3.66
C SER A 191 -12.42 21.37 -4.89
N GLN A 192 -12.82 20.80 -6.03
CA GLN A 192 -13.16 21.56 -7.22
C GLN A 192 -14.37 22.50 -6.97
N ILE A 193 -15.44 21.99 -6.35
CA ILE A 193 -16.61 22.81 -5.99
C ILE A 193 -16.23 23.91 -5.00
N TYR A 194 -15.40 23.60 -4.00
CA TYR A 194 -14.95 24.58 -3.01
C TYR A 194 -14.13 25.72 -3.65
N ILE A 195 -13.24 25.38 -4.59
CA ILE A 195 -12.47 26.36 -5.36
C ILE A 195 -13.40 27.20 -6.25
N ASP A 196 -14.35 26.57 -6.95
CA ASP A 196 -15.29 27.29 -7.80
C ASP A 196 -16.21 28.25 -7.02
N VAL A 197 -16.56 27.91 -5.77
CA VAL A 197 -17.41 28.73 -4.89
C VAL A 197 -16.64 29.85 -4.17
N HIS A 198 -15.36 29.64 -3.84
CA HIS A 198 -14.63 30.56 -2.94
C HIS A 198 -13.45 31.31 -3.58
N LEU A 199 -12.92 30.84 -4.71
CA LEU A 199 -11.70 31.40 -5.35
C LEU A 199 -11.93 32.01 -6.73
N ILE A 200 -13.09 31.80 -7.38
CA ILE A 200 -13.41 32.43 -8.68
C ILE A 200 -14.34 33.64 -8.46
N PRO A 201 -13.84 34.88 -8.42
CA PRO A 201 -14.69 36.04 -8.67
C PRO A 201 -15.27 35.91 -10.09
N LYS A 202 -16.54 36.30 -10.28
CA LYS A 202 -17.35 36.09 -11.49
C LYS A 202 -16.76 36.75 -12.76
N ASP A 203 -15.65 37.46 -12.63
CA ASP A 203 -15.03 38.33 -13.63
C ASP A 203 -14.01 37.59 -14.53
N ALA A 204 -13.60 36.37 -14.19
CA ALA A 204 -12.63 35.60 -14.99
C ALA A 204 -13.27 34.69 -16.07
N CYS A 205 -14.60 34.69 -16.21
CA CYS A 205 -15.31 33.83 -17.18
C CYS A 205 -15.22 34.35 -18.64
N ALA A 206 -14.66 35.56 -18.86
CA ALA A 206 -14.57 36.16 -20.20
C ALA A 206 -13.32 35.76 -21.02
N ASP A 207 -12.32 35.09 -20.45
CA ASP A 207 -11.01 34.91 -21.12
C ASP A 207 -10.52 33.46 -21.27
N LYS A 208 -11.44 32.49 -21.27
CA LYS A 208 -11.12 31.06 -21.49
C LYS A 208 -11.60 30.51 -22.84
N HIS A 209 -11.68 31.35 -23.86
CA HIS A 209 -11.74 30.91 -25.26
C HIS A 209 -10.42 31.07 -26.04
N GLY A 210 -9.33 31.50 -25.40
CA GLY A 210 -8.09 31.88 -26.11
C GLY A 210 -6.85 30.99 -25.96
N ILE A 211 -6.81 29.97 -25.10
CA ILE A 211 -5.54 29.27 -24.81
C ILE A 211 -5.72 27.75 -24.69
N VAL A 212 -6.07 27.09 -25.81
CA VAL A 212 -5.76 25.67 -26.10
C VAL A 212 -5.65 25.48 -27.61
N THR A 213 -4.70 26.19 -28.24
CA THR A 213 -4.06 25.78 -29.49
C THR A 213 -2.63 26.30 -29.47
N GLY A 214 -1.67 25.39 -29.27
CA GLY A 214 -0.24 25.64 -29.23
C GLY A 214 0.51 24.39 -28.80
#